data_AF-A0A975AS32-F1
#
_entry.id   AF-A0A975AS32-F1
#
_cell.length_a   1.000
_cell.length_b   1.000
_cell.length_c   1.000
_cell.angle_alpha   90.00
_cell.angle_beta   90.00
_cell.angle_gamma   90.00
#
_symmetry.space_group_name_H-M   'P 1'
#
loop_
_entity.id
_entity.type
_entity.pdbx_description
1 polymer ?
#
loop_
_entity_poly.entity_id
_entity_poly.type
_entity_poly.pdbx_seq_one_letter_code
_entity_poly.pdbx_strand_id
1 'polypeptide(L)' 'MSILLLLIPLSLLLLAVAIWAFAWAVRRGQFDDLDTPALDILVEDPSAHPPAATSQAPHAQGGSHVD' A
#
# COMPACT_ATOMS: atom_id res chain seq x y z
N MET A 1 -23.66 17.21 -35.85
CA MET A 1 -22.56 18.02 -35.27
C MET A 1 -22.93 18.47 -33.87
N SER A 2 -23.19 17.50 -32.97
CA SER A 2 -23.76 17.79 -31.63
C SER A 2 -22.93 17.16 -30.52
N ILE A 3 -22.25 16.04 -30.83
CA ILE A 3 -21.42 15.30 -29.89
C ILE A 3 -20.25 16.14 -29.36
N LEU A 4 -19.68 17.03 -30.19
CA LEU A 4 -18.62 17.95 -29.77
C LEU A 4 -19.07 18.87 -28.62
N LEU A 5 -20.33 19.31 -28.60
CA LEU A 5 -20.87 20.13 -27.51
C LEU A 5 -20.98 19.37 -26.19
N LEU A 6 -21.05 18.03 -26.23
CA LEU A 6 -21.05 17.18 -25.04
C LEU A 6 -19.62 16.79 -24.63
N LEU A 7 -18.73 16.53 -25.59
CA LEU A 7 -17.35 16.13 -25.32
C LEU A 7 -16.50 17.25 -24.72
N ILE A 8 -16.70 18.51 -25.14
CA ILE A 8 -15.94 19.65 -24.61
C ILE A 8 -16.13 19.83 -23.09
N PRO A 9 -17.35 19.92 -22.55
CA PRO A 9 -17.53 20.04 -21.10
C PRO A 9 -17.12 18.77 -20.36
N LEU A 10 -17.35 17.60 -20.94
CA LEU A 10 -16.96 16.32 -20.34
C LEU A 10 -15.43 16.20 -20.20
N SER A 11 -14.66 16.62 -21.22
CA SER A 11 -13.20 16.59 -21.17
C SER A 11 -12.65 17.60 -20.17
N LEU A 12 -13.23 18.81 -20.10
CA LEU A 12 -12.87 19.81 -19.08
C LEU A 12 -13.13 19.29 -17.66
N LEU A 13 -14.27 18.61 -17.44
CA LEU A 13 -14.59 17.99 -16.17
C LEU A 13 -13.57 16.91 -15.79
N LEU A 14 -13.25 16.01 -16.72
CA LEU A 14 -12.25 14.97 -16.51
C LEU A 14 -10.87 15.55 -16.22
N LEU A 15 -10.46 16.60 -16.93
CA LEU A 15 -9.22 17.31 -16.71
C LEU A 15 -9.18 17.96 -15.31
N ALA A 16 -10.27 18.62 -14.90
CA ALA A 16 -10.36 19.21 -13.57
C ALA A 16 -10.26 18.16 -12.46
N VAL A 17 -10.93 17.02 -12.63
CA VAL A 17 -10.85 15.88 -11.69
C VAL A 17 -9.42 15.34 -11.63
N ALA A 18 -8.75 15.18 -12.77
CA ALA A 18 -7.37 14.70 -12.81
C ALA A 18 -6.40 15.66 -12.09
N ILE A 19 -6.52 16.97 -12.33
CA ILE A 19 -5.71 17.99 -11.65
C ILE A 19 -5.97 17.98 -10.14
N TRP A 20 -7.24 17.88 -9.73
CA TRP A 20 -7.61 17.83 -8.32
C TRP A 20 -7.05 16.58 -7.62
N ALA A 21 -7.20 15.40 -8.24
CA ALA A 21 -6.67 14.14 -7.72
C ALA A 21 -5.14 14.18 -7.62
N PHE A 22 -4.46 14.72 -8.62
CA PHE A 22 -3.01 14.91 -8.62
C PHE A 22 -2.57 15.85 -7.49
N ALA A 23 -3.21 17.02 -7.35
CA ALA A 23 -2.88 17.97 -6.29
C ALA A 23 -3.13 17.39 -4.90
N TRP A 24 -4.19 16.59 -4.72
CA TRP A 24 -4.47 15.87 -3.48
C TRP A 24 -3.39 14.83 -3.16
N ALA A 25 -2.99 14.03 -4.15
CA ALA A 25 -1.96 13.02 -4.03
C ALA A 25 -0.60 13.60 -3.62
N VAL A 26 -0.20 14.71 -4.24
CA VAL A 26 1.03 15.46 -3.87
C VAL A 26 0.96 15.97 -2.43
N ARG A 27 -0.17 16.56 -2.02
CA ARG A 27 -0.35 17.06 -0.65
C ARG A 27 -0.35 15.95 0.41
N ARG A 28 -0.76 14.73 0.04
CA ARG A 28 -0.79 13.55 0.92
C ARG A 28 0.59 12.93 1.14
N GLY A 29 1.65 13.46 0.53
CA GLY A 29 3.02 12.98 0.76
C GLY A 29 3.26 11.56 0.24
N GLN A 30 2.44 11.03 -0.68
CA GLN A 30 2.57 9.65 -1.18
C GLN A 30 3.90 9.38 -1.92
N PHE A 31 4.63 10.45 -2.26
CA PHE A 31 5.91 10.41 -2.96
C PHE A 31 7.11 10.50 -2.02
N ASP A 32 6.88 10.71 -0.71
CA ASP A 32 7.92 10.89 0.31
C ASP A 32 8.50 9.54 0.79
N ASP A 33 7.76 8.44 0.60
CA ASP A 33 8.15 7.08 1.05
C ASP A 33 8.78 6.23 -0.07
N LEU A 34 9.32 6.86 -1.11
CA LEU A 34 10.08 6.16 -2.16
C LEU A 34 11.56 5.93 -1.77
N ASP A 35 12.04 6.62 -0.74
CA ASP A 35 13.44 6.57 -0.30
C ASP A 35 13.71 5.47 0.74
N THR A 36 12.69 5.01 1.47
CA THR A 36 12.82 4.06 2.58
C THR A 36 13.17 2.60 2.19
N PRO A 37 12.60 1.98 1.14
CA PRO A 37 12.74 0.53 0.95
C PRO A 37 14.09 0.10 0.34
N ALA A 38 14.81 1.00 -0.33
CA ALA A 38 16.07 0.65 -1.02
C ALA A 38 17.27 0.52 -0.07
N LEU A 39 17.24 1.21 1.07
CA LEU A 39 18.31 1.14 2.07
C LEU A 39 18.11 -0.02 3.06
N ASP A 40 16.87 -0.46 3.28
CA ASP A 40 16.53 -1.55 4.20
C ASP A 40 17.12 -2.91 3.76
N ILE A 41 17.36 -3.10 2.45
CA ILE A 41 17.94 -4.35 1.93
C ILE A 41 19.48 -4.42 2.05
N LEU A 42 20.14 -3.27 2.24
CA LEU A 42 21.61 -3.17 2.36
C LEU A 42 22.05 -2.93 3.82
N VAL A 43 21.13 -2.54 4.69
CA VAL A 43 21.37 -2.42 6.13
C VAL A 43 21.09 -3.79 6.76
N GLU A 44 22.16 -4.54 6.96
CA GLU A 44 22.15 -5.80 7.71
C GLU A 44 21.98 -5.45 9.21
N ASP A 45 20.73 -5.23 9.65
CA ASP A 45 20.44 -4.95 11.06
C ASP A 45 20.77 -6.21 11.91
N PRO A 46 21.77 -6.17 12.80
CA PRO A 46 22.07 -7.30 13.68
C PRO A 46 20.97 -7.57 14.73
N SER A 47 19.90 -6.75 14.76
CA SER A 47 18.82 -6.80 15.74
C SER A 47 17.43 -7.08 15.15
N ALA A 48 17.32 -7.35 13.84
CA ALA A 48 16.05 -7.66 13.21
C ALA A 48 15.60 -9.09 13.56
N HIS A 49 15.08 -9.26 14.78
CA HIS A 49 14.19 -10.35 15.10
C HIS A 49 12.93 -10.17 14.22
N PRO A 50 12.61 -11.11 13.31
CA PRO A 50 11.35 -11.03 12.57
C PRO A 50 10.21 -11.06 13.58
N PRO A 51 9.16 -10.20 13.45
CA PRO A 51 7.94 -10.45 14.18
C PRO A 51 7.48 -11.83 13.71
N ALA A 52 7.45 -12.79 14.64
CA ALA A 52 7.04 -14.15 14.40
C ALA A 52 5.70 -14.13 13.66
N ALA A 53 5.76 -14.27 12.34
CA ALA A 53 4.62 -14.56 11.50
C ALA A 53 4.17 -15.96 11.91
N THR A 54 3.29 -16.00 12.90
CA THR A 54 2.07 -16.80 12.91
C THR A 54 2.09 -17.97 11.94
N SER A 55 2.86 -18.99 12.28
CA SER A 55 2.61 -20.38 11.89
C SER A 55 2.73 -21.25 13.14
N GLN A 56 1.98 -20.85 14.16
CA GLN A 56 1.55 -21.79 15.20
C GLN A 56 0.34 -22.54 14.60
N ALA A 57 0.64 -23.59 13.83
CA ALA A 57 -0.32 -24.66 13.64
C ALA A 57 -0.65 -25.22 15.03
N PRO A 58 -1.92 -25.36 15.44
CA PRO A 58 -2.24 -25.85 16.76
C PRO A 58 -1.84 -27.33 16.82
N HIS A 59 -0.72 -27.62 17.48
CA HIS A 59 -0.46 -28.97 17.96
C HIS A 59 -1.54 -29.29 18.98
N ALA A 60 -2.54 -30.06 18.55
CA ALA A 60 -3.52 -30.69 19.40
C ALA A 60 -2.80 -31.68 20.33
N GLN A 61 -2.32 -31.17 21.46
CA GLN A 61 -1.80 -31.95 22.57
C GLN A 61 -3.00 -32.34 23.45
N GLY A 62 -3.74 -33.36 22.99
CA GLY A 62 -4.77 -34.06 23.76
C GLY A 62 -4.14 -35.27 24.44
N GLY A 63 -4.28 -35.35 25.75
CA GLY A 63 -3.43 -36.15 26.62
C GLY A 63 -3.70 -37.66 26.68
N SER A 64 -2.77 -38.34 27.34
CA SER A 64 -3.02 -39.46 28.25
C SER A 64 -1.69 -39.70 28.98
N HIS A 65 -1.65 -39.45 30.30
CA HIS A 65 -1.93 -40.46 31.33
C HIS A 65 -0.76 -41.45 31.38
N VAL A 66 0.25 -41.19 32.22
CA VAL A 66 0.33 -41.75 33.59
C VAL A 66 -0.13 -43.20 33.58
N ASP A 67 0.81 -44.11 33.41
CA ASP A 67 0.99 -45.37 34.15
C ASP A 67 2.40 -45.92 33.87
#